data_AF-A0A9D9MCJ7-F1
#
_entry.id   AF-A0A9D9MCJ7-F1
#
_cell.length_a   1.000
_cell.length_b   1.000
_cell.length_c   1.000
_cell.angle_alpha   90.00
_cell.angle_beta   90.00
_cell.angle_gamma   90.00
#
_symmetry.space_group_name_H-M   'P 1'
#
loop_
_entity.id
_entity.type
_entity.pdbx_description
1 polymer ?
#
loop_
_entity_poly.entity_id
_entity_poly.type
_entity_poly.pdbx_seq_one_letter_code
_entity_poly.pdbx_strand_id
1 'polypeptide(L)'
;MDKAQLRSRILIILLTCSLIGLLVFNIATLNAVKKLSASAKETAAAVGNLDYTLQNMGEDLSDARNVLGLKINSYGSDLAQDTPQAPADDYAGYYSALDQLMSEFSESMLRKGCAYFMESKECLDLYRSHNLTPVQKGREILLSSGGKLFYRLSILPYTTGGKVQFDAETFDKVSAAKISTDKELASFIDANNMRIHAHYAQLDPVAKKMEQLTRNPQLLSYLTEQKLYIKKRDAENTQTGYDIRRTDGSLLCSMLLDLVEGNITLGNIKCSSTDELWEDLLKLHTLFDIRTVSEKKTESKLEELSAMVKDPAFTAFLETKGCIIAQTPEEKEESYDFAITDRGGFVIGTLSLEKDTGEVYLFDSDNVVVSSVKKN
;
A
#
# COMPACT_ATOMS: atom_id res chain seq x y z
N MET A 1 14.86 -21.15 -64.30
CA MET A 1 15.11 -20.86 -62.89
C MET A 1 13.89 -21.31 -62.11
N ASP A 2 14.06 -22.22 -61.14
CA ASP A 2 12.95 -22.88 -60.47
C ASP A 2 12.20 -21.90 -59.55
N LYS A 3 10.85 -21.90 -59.60
CA LYS A 3 10.00 -20.98 -58.81
C LYS A 3 10.23 -21.19 -57.30
N ALA A 4 10.62 -22.39 -56.89
CA ALA A 4 10.98 -22.70 -55.51
C ALA A 4 12.24 -21.93 -55.06
N GLN A 5 13.27 -21.86 -55.91
CA GLN A 5 14.51 -21.14 -55.60
C GLN A 5 14.30 -19.62 -55.53
N LEU A 6 13.42 -19.07 -56.38
CA LEU A 6 13.10 -17.64 -56.34
C LEU A 6 12.37 -17.25 -55.05
N ARG A 7 11.40 -18.06 -54.59
CA ARG A 7 10.68 -17.84 -53.33
C ARG A 7 11.60 -17.91 -52.11
N SER A 8 12.50 -18.89 -52.08
CA SER A 8 13.48 -19.02 -51.00
C SER A 8 14.41 -17.80 -50.90
N ARG A 9 14.89 -17.28 -52.04
CA ARG A 9 15.75 -16.08 -52.07
C ARG A 9 15.02 -14.82 -51.58
N ILE A 10 13.77 -14.62 -51.97
CA ILE A 10 12.96 -13.48 -51.51
C ILE A 10 12.75 -13.54 -50.00
N LEU A 11 12.48 -14.73 -49.45
CA LEU A 11 12.26 -14.90 -48.01
C LEU A 11 13.52 -14.62 -47.19
N ILE A 12 14.69 -15.04 -47.68
CA ILE A 12 15.99 -14.71 -47.05
C ILE A 12 16.25 -13.20 -47.06
N ILE A 13 15.93 -12.50 -48.15
CA ILE A 13 16.10 -11.04 -48.25
C ILE A 13 15.17 -10.31 -47.27
N LEU A 14 13.90 -10.74 -47.17
CA LEU A 14 12.96 -10.14 -46.21
C LEU A 14 13.39 -10.37 -44.76
N LEU A 15 13.88 -11.57 -44.45
CA LEU A 15 14.30 -11.93 -43.10
C LEU A 15 15.58 -11.18 -42.69
N THR A 16 16.53 -11.00 -43.61
CA THR A 16 17.73 -10.18 -43.38
C THR A 16 17.40 -8.69 -43.21
N CYS A 17 16.48 -8.14 -44.01
CA CYS A 17 16.03 -6.75 -43.85
C CYS A 17 15.34 -6.53 -42.50
N SER A 18 14.49 -7.47 -42.06
CA SER A 18 13.84 -7.43 -40.74
C SER A 18 14.85 -7.45 -39.60
N LEU A 19 15.87 -8.33 -39.70
CA LEU A 19 16.92 -8.45 -38.70
C LEU A 19 17.76 -7.16 -38.57
N ILE A 20 18.11 -6.54 -39.71
CA ILE A 20 18.83 -5.26 -39.74
C ILE A 20 17.96 -4.15 -39.15
N GLY A 21 16.67 -4.11 -39.46
CA GLY A 21 15.72 -3.14 -38.90
C GLY A 21 15.63 -3.23 -37.37
N LEU A 22 15.52 -4.44 -36.83
CA LEU A 22 15.53 -4.70 -35.38
C LEU A 22 16.84 -4.24 -34.73
N LEU A 23 17.97 -4.43 -35.40
CA LEU A 23 19.29 -4.06 -34.89
C LEU A 23 19.45 -2.53 -34.84
N VAL A 24 19.02 -1.81 -35.89
CA VAL A 24 19.02 -0.34 -35.91
C VAL A 24 18.07 0.22 -34.85
N PHE A 25 16.89 -0.37 -34.68
CA PHE A 25 15.93 0.03 -33.64
C PHE A 25 16.52 -0.13 -32.24
N ASN A 26 17.16 -1.26 -31.95
CA ASN A 26 17.81 -1.50 -30.66
C ASN A 26 18.96 -0.53 -30.38
N ILE A 27 19.74 -0.13 -31.39
CA ILE A 27 20.79 0.88 -31.21
C ILE A 27 20.17 2.26 -30.91
N ALA A 28 19.09 2.61 -31.61
CA ALA A 28 18.40 3.89 -31.39
C ALA A 28 17.78 3.98 -29.99
N THR A 29 17.13 2.92 -29.50
CA THR A 29 16.57 2.87 -28.15
C THR A 29 17.66 2.92 -27.08
N LEU A 30 18.77 2.21 -27.27
CA LEU A 30 19.90 2.22 -26.34
C LEU A 30 20.52 3.62 -26.22
N ASN A 31 20.63 4.35 -27.33
CA ASN A 31 21.14 5.73 -27.34
C ASN A 31 20.16 6.70 -26.68
N ALA A 32 18.85 6.54 -26.90
CA ALA A 32 17.83 7.34 -26.24
C ALA A 32 17.86 7.15 -24.71
N VAL A 33 17.97 5.89 -24.25
CA VAL A 33 18.08 5.56 -22.81
C VAL A 33 19.36 6.14 -22.20
N LYS A 34 20.50 6.06 -22.90
CA LYS A 34 21.75 6.68 -22.43
C LYS A 34 21.63 8.21 -22.30
N LYS A 35 20.99 8.87 -23.27
CA LYS A 35 20.77 10.32 -23.22
C LYS A 35 19.83 10.72 -22.08
N LEU A 36 18.77 9.94 -21.85
CA LEU A 36 17.84 10.16 -20.74
C LEU A 36 18.54 9.98 -19.38
N SER A 37 19.38 8.94 -19.25
CA SER A 37 20.14 8.68 -18.04
C SER A 37 21.17 9.77 -17.74
N ALA A 38 21.85 10.30 -18.78
CA ALA A 38 22.76 11.42 -18.62
C ALA A 38 22.03 12.69 -18.15
N SER A 39 20.88 13.00 -18.77
CA SER A 39 20.05 14.15 -18.38
C SER A 39 19.49 14.00 -16.96
N ALA A 40 19.10 12.78 -16.55
CA ALA A 40 18.64 12.50 -15.19
C ALA A 40 19.76 12.65 -14.14
N LYS A 41 21.00 12.32 -14.49
CA LYS A 41 22.16 12.56 -13.59
C LYS A 41 22.49 14.04 -13.46
N GLU A 42 22.35 14.80 -14.54
CA GLU A 42 22.59 16.24 -14.55
C GLU A 42 21.52 16.98 -13.72
N THR A 43 20.24 16.60 -13.84
CA THR A 43 19.19 17.15 -12.97
C THR A 43 19.36 16.73 -11.51
N ALA A 44 19.77 15.48 -11.23
CA ALA A 44 20.08 15.07 -9.85
C ALA A 44 21.24 15.87 -9.25
N ALA A 45 22.28 16.17 -10.03
CA ALA A 45 23.39 17.01 -9.59
C ALA A 45 22.95 18.47 -9.37
N ALA A 46 22.09 19.02 -10.24
CA ALA A 46 21.52 20.36 -10.06
C ALA A 46 20.65 20.46 -8.80
N VAL A 47 19.84 19.43 -8.52
CA VAL A 47 19.03 19.34 -7.29
C VAL A 47 19.93 19.22 -6.06
N GLY A 48 21.00 18.41 -6.11
CA GLY A 48 21.96 18.32 -5.01
C GLY A 48 22.67 19.64 -4.72
N ASN A 49 23.03 20.41 -5.76
CA ASN A 49 23.61 21.74 -5.59
C ASN A 49 22.62 22.75 -4.99
N LEU A 50 21.33 22.65 -5.34
CA LEU A 50 20.28 23.47 -4.74
C LEU A 50 20.08 23.12 -3.27
N ASP A 51 20.08 21.84 -2.91
CA ASP A 51 19.94 21.38 -1.53
C ASP A 51 21.11 21.87 -0.66
N TYR A 52 22.34 21.74 -1.17
CA TYR A 52 23.53 22.30 -0.53
C TYR A 52 23.45 23.82 -0.35
N THR A 53 22.97 24.54 -1.37
CA THR A 53 22.81 26.01 -1.29
C THR A 53 21.74 26.40 -0.26
N LEU A 54 20.62 25.66 -0.21
CA LEU A 54 19.54 25.89 0.75
C LEU A 54 19.99 25.60 2.17
N GLN A 55 20.80 24.55 2.38
CA GLN A 55 21.33 24.21 3.69
C GLN A 55 22.29 25.30 4.19
N ASN A 56 23.21 25.77 3.34
CA ASN A 56 24.11 26.88 3.68
C ASN A 56 23.33 28.18 3.97
N MET A 57 22.31 28.49 3.16
CA MET A 57 21.43 29.63 3.44
C MET A 57 20.66 29.47 4.76
N GLY A 58 20.26 28.24 5.10
CA GLY A 58 19.62 27.93 6.38
C GLY A 58 20.55 28.14 7.57
N GLU A 59 21.82 27.75 7.44
CA GLU A 59 22.86 27.96 8.44
C GLU A 59 23.18 29.45 8.61
N ASP A 60 23.43 30.18 7.51
CA ASP A 60 23.70 31.62 7.54
C ASP A 60 22.53 32.41 8.17
N LEU A 61 21.29 32.00 7.89
CA LEU A 61 20.10 32.65 8.41
C LEU A 61 19.83 32.29 9.88
N SER A 62 20.21 31.09 10.32
CA SER A 62 20.23 30.69 11.72
C SER A 62 21.26 31.50 12.51
N ASP A 63 22.47 31.64 11.97
CA ASP A 63 23.55 32.42 12.57
C ASP A 63 23.20 33.90 12.67
N ALA A 64 22.63 34.48 11.61
CA ALA A 64 22.12 35.85 11.63
C ALA A 64 21.03 36.05 12.69
N ARG A 65 20.11 35.08 12.87
CA ARG A 65 19.07 35.15 13.91
C ARG A 65 19.64 35.01 15.31
N ASN A 66 20.64 34.17 15.52
CA ASN A 66 21.33 34.02 16.80
C ASN A 66 22.04 35.32 17.20
N VAL A 67 22.72 35.98 16.26
CA VAL A 67 23.36 37.29 16.49
C VAL A 67 22.32 38.36 16.85
N LEU A 68 21.12 38.30 16.26
CA LEU A 68 20.02 39.22 16.53
C LEU A 68 19.16 38.83 17.76
N GLY A 69 19.48 37.74 18.47
CA GLY A 69 18.75 37.28 19.65
C GLY A 69 17.32 36.83 19.39
N LEU A 70 17.00 36.43 18.16
CA LEU A 70 15.65 36.04 17.76
C LEU A 70 15.40 34.55 18.07
N LYS A 71 14.25 34.23 18.70
CA LYS A 71 13.85 32.84 18.95
C LYS A 71 13.65 32.06 17.65
N ILE A 72 14.07 30.78 17.68
CA ILE A 72 13.81 29.79 16.62
C ILE A 72 12.40 29.24 16.84
N ASN A 73 11.52 29.36 15.84
CA ASN A 73 10.17 28.81 15.88
C ASN A 73 10.15 27.46 15.17
N SER A 74 9.73 26.41 15.87
CA SER A 74 9.37 25.12 15.28
C SER A 74 7.93 25.20 14.78
N TYR A 75 7.72 25.20 13.46
CA TYR A 75 6.37 25.18 12.89
C TYR A 75 5.94 23.73 12.62
N GLY A 76 4.87 23.29 13.27
CA GLY A 76 4.05 22.18 12.81
C GLY A 76 3.43 22.52 11.45
N SER A 77 3.22 21.50 10.64
CA SER A 77 2.85 21.56 9.22
C SER A 77 1.42 22.08 8.96
N ASP A 78 1.19 23.37 9.22
CA ASP A 78 0.04 24.12 8.74
C ASP A 78 0.56 25.42 8.10
N LEU A 79 1.05 25.31 6.87
CA LEU A 79 1.60 26.43 6.10
C LEU A 79 0.51 27.10 5.26
N ALA A 80 -0.12 28.12 5.84
CA ALA A 80 -0.48 29.30 5.05
C ALA A 80 0.84 30.00 4.67
N GLN A 81 1.16 29.98 3.38
CA GLN A 81 2.39 30.53 2.82
C GLN A 81 2.30 32.06 2.77
N ASP A 82 3.05 32.76 3.62
CA ASP A 82 3.46 34.13 3.37
C ASP A 82 4.93 34.13 2.96
N THR A 83 5.16 34.26 1.65
CA THR A 83 6.47 34.30 1.02
C THR A 83 6.88 35.76 0.83
N PRO A 84 8.15 36.16 1.03
CA PRO A 84 8.58 37.54 0.75
C PRO A 84 8.50 37.83 -0.74
N GLN A 85 7.85 38.94 -1.08
CA GLN A 85 7.68 39.44 -2.45
C GLN A 85 9.05 39.71 -3.11
N ALA A 86 9.42 38.83 -4.04
CA ALA A 86 10.12 39.22 -5.27
C ALA A 86 9.31 40.35 -5.95
N PRO A 87 9.94 41.24 -6.76
CA PRO A 87 9.23 42.36 -7.38
C PRO A 87 7.96 41.82 -8.04
N ALA A 88 6.82 42.34 -7.59
CA ALA A 88 5.51 41.84 -7.96
C ALA A 88 5.37 41.91 -9.49
N ASP A 89 5.55 40.77 -10.16
CA ASP A 89 4.95 40.56 -11.45
C ASP A 89 3.44 40.63 -11.22
N ASP A 90 2.88 41.82 -11.43
CA ASP A 90 1.45 42.17 -11.34
C ASP A 90 0.56 41.24 -12.20
N TYR A 91 1.20 40.37 -13.00
CA TYR A 91 0.61 39.39 -13.89
C TYR A 91 0.60 37.95 -13.36
N ALA A 92 1.32 37.61 -12.28
CA ALA A 92 1.41 36.24 -11.75
C ALA A 92 0.04 35.66 -11.35
N GLY A 93 -0.81 36.48 -10.73
CA GLY A 93 -2.19 36.10 -10.42
C GLY A 93 -3.05 35.87 -11.67
N TYR A 94 -2.80 36.62 -12.75
CA TYR A 94 -3.49 36.43 -14.03
C TYR A 94 -3.04 35.17 -14.76
N TYR A 95 -1.75 34.83 -14.73
CA TYR A 95 -1.24 33.57 -15.28
C TYR A 95 -1.81 32.37 -14.52
N SER A 96 -1.81 32.42 -13.18
CA SER A 96 -2.41 31.35 -12.35
C SER A 96 -3.91 31.20 -12.58
N ALA A 97 -4.66 32.31 -12.67
CA ALA A 97 -6.08 32.28 -12.99
C ALA A 97 -6.36 31.78 -14.41
N LEU A 98 -5.50 32.12 -15.39
CA LEU A 98 -5.60 31.62 -16.75
C LEU A 98 -5.29 30.12 -16.84
N ASP A 99 -4.27 29.65 -16.13
CA ASP A 99 -3.92 28.23 -16.04
C ASP A 99 -5.05 27.44 -15.38
N GLN A 100 -5.64 27.96 -14.31
CA GLN A 100 -6.80 27.35 -13.67
C GLN A 100 -8.00 27.33 -14.63
N LEU A 101 -8.30 28.43 -15.31
CA LEU A 101 -9.38 28.51 -16.30
C LEU A 101 -9.16 27.53 -17.45
N MET A 102 -7.94 27.42 -17.96
CA MET A 102 -7.57 26.48 -19.03
C MET A 102 -7.66 25.03 -18.57
N SER A 103 -7.23 24.74 -17.33
CA SER A 103 -7.37 23.43 -16.71
C SER A 103 -8.85 23.06 -16.55
N GLU A 104 -9.67 23.93 -15.96
CA GLU A 104 -11.11 23.73 -15.79
C GLU A 104 -11.85 23.60 -17.12
N PHE A 105 -11.48 24.41 -18.12
CA PHE A 105 -12.03 24.32 -19.46
C PHE A 105 -11.69 22.97 -20.10
N SER A 106 -10.43 22.53 -19.99
CA SER A 106 -9.99 21.23 -20.50
C SER A 106 -10.71 20.07 -19.80
N GLU A 107 -10.86 20.12 -18.47
CA GLU A 107 -11.59 19.10 -17.72
C GLU A 107 -13.08 19.08 -18.07
N SER A 108 -13.71 20.24 -18.21
CA SER A 108 -15.12 20.36 -18.60
C SER A 108 -15.35 19.80 -20.00
N MET A 109 -14.47 20.09 -20.94
CA MET A 109 -14.52 19.55 -22.31
C MET A 109 -14.30 18.03 -22.31
N LEU A 110 -13.36 17.52 -21.52
CA LEU A 110 -13.15 16.08 -21.37
C LEU A 110 -14.37 15.39 -20.76
N ARG A 111 -14.98 15.96 -19.70
CA ARG A 111 -16.20 15.40 -19.09
C ARG A 111 -17.36 15.37 -20.08
N LYS A 112 -17.60 16.47 -20.81
CA LYS A 112 -18.68 16.54 -21.81
C LYS A 112 -18.46 15.58 -22.97
N GLY A 113 -17.24 15.50 -23.49
CA GLY A 113 -16.90 14.58 -24.57
C GLY A 113 -16.95 13.11 -24.13
N CYS A 114 -16.56 12.82 -22.89
CA CYS A 114 -16.70 11.49 -22.28
C CYS A 114 -18.17 11.10 -22.10
N ALA A 115 -19.00 12.00 -21.57
CA ALA A 115 -20.43 11.75 -21.42
C ALA A 115 -21.08 11.49 -22.79
N TYR A 116 -20.78 12.31 -23.79
CA TYR A 116 -21.27 12.11 -25.16
C TYR A 116 -20.84 10.76 -25.75
N PHE A 117 -19.59 10.36 -25.53
CA PHE A 117 -19.08 9.06 -25.99
C PHE A 117 -19.76 7.88 -25.29
N MET A 118 -19.95 7.94 -23.97
CA MET A 118 -20.60 6.86 -23.20
C MET A 118 -22.11 6.77 -23.43
N GLU A 119 -22.76 7.89 -23.68
CA GLU A 119 -24.20 7.99 -23.93
C GLU A 119 -24.56 7.83 -25.41
N SER A 120 -23.57 7.62 -26.29
CA SER A 120 -23.83 7.33 -27.70
C SER A 120 -24.66 6.05 -27.81
N LYS A 121 -25.58 6.03 -28.78
CA LYS A 121 -26.46 4.88 -28.97
C LYS A 121 -25.64 3.62 -29.27
N GLU A 122 -24.59 3.77 -30.06
CA GLU A 122 -23.65 2.74 -30.44
C GLU A 122 -22.92 2.14 -29.23
N CYS A 123 -22.43 2.98 -28.30
CA CYS A 123 -21.79 2.51 -27.07
C CYS A 123 -22.80 1.83 -26.13
N LEU A 124 -24.00 2.38 -25.97
CA LEU A 124 -25.04 1.76 -25.15
C LEU A 124 -25.48 0.39 -25.69
N ASP A 125 -25.62 0.26 -27.01
CA ASP A 125 -25.95 -1.00 -27.66
C ASP A 125 -24.80 -2.02 -27.52
N LEU A 126 -23.55 -1.58 -27.62
CA LEU A 126 -22.35 -2.40 -27.34
C LEU A 126 -22.30 -2.87 -25.89
N TYR A 127 -22.58 -1.99 -24.92
CA TYR A 127 -22.60 -2.39 -23.51
C TYR A 127 -23.69 -3.43 -23.24
N ARG A 128 -24.86 -3.28 -23.86
CA ARG A 128 -25.94 -4.27 -23.75
C ARG A 128 -25.59 -5.60 -24.41
N SER A 129 -24.97 -5.61 -25.60
CA SER A 129 -24.64 -6.85 -26.30
C SER A 129 -23.60 -7.70 -25.54
N HIS A 130 -22.69 -7.06 -24.80
CA HIS A 130 -21.68 -7.74 -24.00
C HIS A 130 -22.01 -7.82 -22.50
N ASN A 131 -23.22 -7.42 -22.07
CA ASN A 131 -23.59 -7.32 -20.65
C ASN A 131 -22.57 -6.55 -19.80
N LEU A 132 -22.08 -5.43 -20.34
CA LEU A 132 -21.14 -4.52 -19.67
C LEU A 132 -21.91 -3.39 -18.99
N THR A 133 -21.44 -3.04 -17.80
CA THR A 133 -21.93 -1.92 -17.01
C THR A 133 -20.79 -0.91 -16.86
N PRO A 134 -20.90 0.28 -17.48
CA PRO A 134 -19.91 1.33 -17.33
C PRO A 134 -20.04 2.02 -15.97
N VAL A 135 -18.91 2.23 -15.30
CA VAL A 135 -18.81 3.01 -14.06
C VAL A 135 -17.69 4.03 -14.23
N GLN A 136 -18.04 5.32 -14.19
CA GLN A 136 -17.04 6.39 -14.27
C GLN A 136 -16.42 6.65 -12.89
N LYS A 137 -15.09 6.64 -12.82
CA LYS A 137 -14.29 7.03 -11.64
C LYS A 137 -13.26 8.07 -12.06
N GLY A 138 -13.58 9.34 -11.88
CA GLY A 138 -12.70 10.44 -12.29
C GLY A 138 -12.46 10.45 -13.81
N ARG A 139 -11.20 10.22 -14.21
CA ARG A 139 -10.77 10.16 -15.63
C ARG A 139 -10.75 8.73 -16.20
N GLU A 140 -11.24 7.76 -15.46
CA GLU A 140 -11.35 6.37 -15.90
C GLU A 140 -12.82 5.97 -16.08
N ILE A 141 -13.09 5.17 -17.10
CA ILE A 141 -14.34 4.43 -17.26
C ILE A 141 -14.01 2.96 -17.06
N LEU A 142 -14.68 2.35 -16.09
CA LEU A 142 -14.54 0.94 -15.77
C LEU A 142 -15.73 0.18 -16.38
N LEU A 143 -15.46 -0.77 -17.27
CA LEU A 143 -16.50 -1.62 -17.86
C LEU A 143 -16.52 -2.96 -17.13
N SER A 144 -17.63 -3.27 -16.46
CA SER A 144 -17.77 -4.46 -15.63
C SER A 144 -18.88 -5.38 -16.13
N SER A 145 -18.74 -6.70 -15.98
CA SER A 145 -19.79 -7.68 -16.26
C SER A 145 -19.99 -8.58 -15.05
N GLY A 146 -21.23 -8.67 -14.55
CA GLY A 146 -21.55 -9.49 -13.36
C GLY A 146 -20.73 -9.12 -12.11
N GLY A 147 -20.36 -7.84 -11.96
CA GLY A 147 -19.52 -7.36 -10.85
C GLY A 147 -18.01 -7.54 -11.05
N LYS A 148 -17.56 -8.15 -12.16
CA LYS A 148 -16.14 -8.32 -12.49
C LYS A 148 -15.67 -7.27 -13.49
N LEU A 149 -14.47 -6.73 -13.33
CA LEU A 149 -13.93 -5.69 -14.20
C LEU A 149 -13.34 -6.29 -15.48
N PHE A 150 -13.80 -5.87 -16.64
CA PHE A 150 -13.33 -6.41 -17.92
C PHE A 150 -12.37 -5.45 -18.62
N TYR A 151 -12.73 -4.17 -18.65
CA TYR A 151 -11.96 -3.16 -19.36
C TYR A 151 -11.82 -1.89 -18.54
N ARG A 152 -10.71 -1.19 -18.77
CA ARG A 152 -10.46 0.16 -18.25
C ARG A 152 -10.23 1.07 -19.43
N LEU A 153 -10.96 2.18 -19.49
CA LEU A 153 -10.75 3.24 -20.47
C LEU A 153 -10.26 4.49 -19.73
N SER A 154 -9.01 4.87 -19.97
CA SER A 154 -8.41 6.07 -19.37
C SER A 154 -8.49 7.23 -20.37
N ILE A 155 -9.10 8.34 -19.97
CA ILE A 155 -9.24 9.51 -20.85
C ILE A 155 -7.88 10.16 -21.05
N LEU A 156 -7.43 10.27 -22.30
CA LEU A 156 -6.18 10.95 -22.63
C LEU A 156 -6.36 12.48 -22.60
N PRO A 157 -5.31 13.23 -22.20
CA PRO A 157 -5.34 14.69 -22.22
C PRO A 157 -5.73 15.21 -23.62
N TYR A 158 -6.51 16.29 -23.64
CA TYR A 158 -7.01 16.88 -24.88
C TYR A 158 -5.83 17.39 -25.73
N THR A 159 -5.55 16.72 -26.84
CA THR A 159 -4.54 17.17 -27.81
C THR A 159 -5.19 18.08 -28.86
N THR A 160 -4.43 19.03 -29.40
CA THR A 160 -4.83 19.94 -30.49
C THR A 160 -5.31 19.13 -31.70
N GLY A 161 -6.63 18.93 -31.81
CA GLY A 161 -7.24 18.04 -32.79
C GLY A 161 -8.73 17.73 -32.55
N GLY A 162 -9.28 18.08 -31.39
CA GLY A 162 -10.73 18.21 -31.21
C GLY A 162 -11.48 16.95 -30.73
N LYS A 163 -10.85 15.77 -30.78
CA LYS A 163 -11.49 14.50 -30.43
C LYS A 163 -10.97 13.95 -29.11
N VAL A 164 -11.89 13.49 -28.25
CA VAL A 164 -11.54 12.75 -27.04
C VAL A 164 -10.95 11.41 -27.46
N GLN A 165 -9.82 11.06 -26.86
CA GLN A 165 -9.18 9.76 -27.04
C GLN A 165 -9.13 9.03 -25.71
N PHE A 166 -9.21 7.71 -25.77
CA PHE A 166 -9.14 6.82 -24.63
C PHE A 166 -7.97 5.87 -24.81
N ASP A 167 -7.27 5.59 -23.71
CA ASP A 167 -6.38 4.44 -23.61
C ASP A 167 -7.20 3.29 -23.03
N ALA A 168 -7.53 2.31 -23.86
CA ALA A 168 -8.33 1.16 -23.50
C ALA A 168 -7.43 -0.02 -23.16
N GLU A 169 -7.60 -0.58 -21.98
CA GLU A 169 -6.83 -1.71 -21.49
C GLU A 169 -7.77 -2.84 -21.07
N THR A 170 -7.40 -4.08 -21.39
CA THR A 170 -8.05 -5.25 -20.81
C THR A 170 -7.63 -5.42 -19.36
N PHE A 171 -8.51 -5.91 -18.51
CA PHE A 171 -8.24 -5.99 -17.08
C PHE A 171 -7.05 -6.91 -16.73
N ASP A 172 -6.84 -7.96 -17.51
CA ASP A 172 -5.66 -8.84 -17.42
C ASP A 172 -4.36 -8.22 -17.98
N LYS A 173 -4.41 -6.96 -18.43
CA LYS A 173 -3.28 -6.16 -18.95
C LYS A 173 -2.55 -6.75 -20.16
N VAL A 174 -3.17 -7.69 -20.86
CA VAL A 174 -2.55 -8.33 -22.04
C VAL A 174 -2.73 -7.47 -23.30
N SER A 175 -3.81 -6.71 -23.39
CA SER A 175 -4.13 -5.90 -24.58
C SER A 175 -4.41 -4.45 -24.19
N ALA A 176 -3.80 -3.53 -24.92
CA ALA A 176 -4.07 -2.10 -24.84
C ALA A 176 -4.24 -1.50 -26.23
N ALA A 177 -5.11 -0.51 -26.37
CA ALA A 177 -5.36 0.20 -27.63
C ALA A 177 -5.78 1.65 -27.40
N LYS A 178 -5.35 2.54 -28.28
CA LYS A 178 -5.87 3.92 -28.32
C LYS A 178 -7.16 3.96 -29.12
N ILE A 179 -8.22 4.49 -28.52
CA ILE A 179 -9.58 4.49 -29.06
C ILE A 179 -10.06 5.93 -29.20
N SER A 180 -10.48 6.29 -30.40
CA SER A 180 -11.03 7.62 -30.72
C SER A 180 -12.46 7.55 -31.26
N THR A 181 -12.98 6.33 -31.52
CA THR A 181 -14.32 6.11 -32.09
C THR A 181 -15.01 4.88 -31.51
N ASP A 182 -16.34 4.89 -31.56
CA ASP A 182 -17.19 3.81 -31.06
C ASP A 182 -16.92 2.48 -31.79
N LYS A 183 -16.57 2.53 -33.08
CA LYS A 183 -16.20 1.35 -33.89
C LYS A 183 -14.88 0.72 -33.45
N GLU A 184 -13.91 1.55 -33.06
CA GLU A 184 -12.63 1.07 -32.51
C GLU A 184 -12.86 0.41 -31.14
N LEU A 185 -13.75 0.98 -30.31
CA LEU A 185 -14.16 0.37 -29.04
C LEU A 185 -14.84 -0.98 -29.24
N ALA A 186 -15.82 -1.05 -30.14
CA ALA A 186 -16.50 -2.30 -30.47
C ALA A 186 -15.50 -3.37 -30.93
N SER A 187 -14.62 -3.02 -31.87
CA SER A 187 -13.60 -3.94 -32.38
C SER A 187 -12.63 -4.42 -31.28
N PHE A 188 -12.23 -3.53 -30.37
CA PHE A 188 -11.37 -3.87 -29.24
C PHE A 188 -12.06 -4.82 -28.26
N ILE A 189 -13.33 -4.56 -27.93
CA ILE A 189 -14.12 -5.41 -27.04
C ILE A 189 -14.33 -6.78 -27.68
N ASP A 190 -14.83 -6.84 -28.92
CA ASP A 190 -15.08 -8.09 -29.65
C ASP A 190 -13.83 -8.98 -29.73
N ALA A 191 -12.66 -8.39 -30.02
CA ALA A 191 -11.41 -9.12 -30.13
C ALA A 191 -10.94 -9.72 -28.78
N ASN A 192 -11.31 -9.13 -27.65
CA ASN A 192 -10.80 -9.51 -26.33
C ASN A 192 -11.83 -10.19 -25.42
N ASN A 193 -13.13 -10.07 -25.71
CA ASN A 193 -14.21 -10.47 -24.80
C ASN A 193 -14.12 -11.96 -24.41
N MET A 194 -13.97 -12.84 -25.40
CA MET A 194 -13.85 -14.28 -25.16
C MET A 194 -12.62 -14.63 -24.31
N ARG A 195 -11.51 -13.92 -24.51
CA ARG A 195 -10.25 -14.13 -23.78
C ARG A 195 -10.38 -13.73 -22.31
N ILE A 196 -11.01 -12.59 -22.03
CA ILE A 196 -11.24 -12.11 -20.66
C ILE A 196 -12.25 -13.01 -19.93
N HIS A 197 -13.29 -13.48 -20.62
CA HIS A 197 -14.19 -14.49 -20.06
C HIS A 197 -13.44 -15.78 -19.70
N ALA A 198 -12.55 -16.26 -20.59
CA ALA A 198 -11.74 -17.45 -20.32
C ALA A 198 -10.80 -17.24 -19.12
N HIS A 199 -10.18 -16.07 -19.00
CA HIS A 199 -9.37 -15.68 -17.84
C HIS A 199 -10.17 -15.79 -16.53
N TYR A 200 -11.34 -15.15 -16.46
CA TYR A 200 -12.19 -15.25 -15.26
C TYR A 200 -12.72 -16.65 -14.99
N ALA A 201 -12.98 -17.44 -16.03
CA ALA A 201 -13.38 -18.84 -15.87
C ALA A 201 -12.27 -19.71 -15.25
N GLN A 202 -10.99 -19.34 -15.44
CA GLN A 202 -9.85 -20.00 -14.78
C GLN A 202 -9.70 -19.56 -13.31
N LEU A 203 -10.01 -18.30 -12.99
CA LEU A 203 -9.91 -17.76 -11.63
C LEU A 203 -11.07 -18.18 -10.71
N ASP A 204 -12.27 -18.37 -11.26
CA ASP A 204 -13.47 -18.70 -10.48
C ASP A 204 -13.34 -19.97 -9.62
N PRO A 205 -12.79 -21.10 -10.14
CA PRO A 205 -12.52 -22.27 -9.32
C PRO A 205 -11.55 -21.99 -8.17
N VAL A 206 -10.53 -21.15 -8.40
CA VAL A 206 -9.53 -20.77 -7.38
C VAL A 206 -10.18 -19.95 -6.28
N ALA A 207 -10.95 -18.91 -6.66
CA ALA A 207 -11.68 -18.07 -5.72
C ALA A 207 -12.69 -18.89 -4.88
N LYS A 208 -13.40 -19.84 -5.50
CA LYS A 208 -14.33 -20.74 -4.81
C LYS A 208 -13.60 -21.67 -3.83
N LYS A 209 -12.46 -22.24 -4.22
CA LYS A 209 -11.64 -23.06 -3.32
C LYS A 209 -11.14 -22.25 -2.13
N MET A 210 -10.65 -21.03 -2.35
CA MET A 210 -10.26 -20.13 -1.25
C MET A 210 -11.45 -19.83 -0.31
N GLU A 211 -12.63 -19.54 -0.85
CA GLU A 211 -13.84 -19.37 -0.03
C GLU A 211 -14.18 -20.64 0.77
N GLN A 212 -14.07 -21.83 0.16
CA GLN A 212 -14.27 -23.10 0.85
C GLN A 212 -13.26 -23.33 1.98
N LEU A 213 -11.99 -22.97 1.78
CA LEU A 213 -10.96 -23.05 2.81
C LEU A 213 -11.35 -22.21 4.04
N THR A 214 -11.88 -20.99 3.83
CA THR A 214 -12.31 -20.13 4.95
C THR A 214 -13.50 -20.69 5.74
N ARG A 215 -14.23 -21.66 5.19
CA ARG A 215 -15.35 -22.35 5.84
C ARG A 215 -14.97 -23.74 6.34
N ASN A 216 -13.71 -24.13 6.23
CA ASN A 216 -13.24 -25.43 6.68
C ASN A 216 -13.27 -25.50 8.23
N PRO A 217 -13.99 -26.45 8.84
CA PRO A 217 -14.09 -26.55 10.30
C PRO A 217 -12.74 -26.73 10.99
N GLN A 218 -11.81 -27.49 10.40
CA GLN A 218 -10.48 -27.71 10.97
C GLN A 218 -9.67 -26.41 11.00
N LEU A 219 -9.79 -25.57 9.96
CA LEU A 219 -9.14 -24.26 9.95
C LEU A 219 -9.71 -23.36 11.04
N LEU A 220 -11.04 -23.31 11.14
CA LEU A 220 -11.72 -22.42 12.06
C LEU A 220 -11.41 -22.79 13.50
N SER A 221 -11.37 -24.10 13.84
CA SER A 221 -10.92 -24.56 15.15
C SER A 221 -9.47 -24.16 15.42
N TYR A 222 -8.55 -24.41 14.47
CA TYR A 222 -7.16 -24.02 14.60
C TYR A 222 -7.00 -22.52 14.84
N LEU A 223 -7.64 -21.67 14.03
CA LEU A 223 -7.58 -20.23 14.19
C LEU A 223 -8.16 -19.77 15.53
N THR A 224 -9.27 -20.38 15.97
CA THR A 224 -9.88 -20.06 17.27
C THR A 224 -8.95 -20.39 18.43
N GLU A 225 -8.30 -21.56 18.40
CA GLU A 225 -7.27 -21.95 19.38
C GLU A 225 -6.11 -20.95 19.41
N GLN A 226 -5.75 -20.37 18.26
CA GLN A 226 -4.72 -19.34 18.14
C GLN A 226 -5.23 -17.91 18.40
N LYS A 227 -6.47 -17.73 18.87
CA LYS A 227 -7.12 -16.41 19.05
C LYS A 227 -7.14 -15.56 17.77
N LEU A 228 -7.38 -16.20 16.62
CA LEU A 228 -7.49 -15.60 15.30
C LEU A 228 -8.87 -15.84 14.68
N TYR A 229 -9.28 -15.00 13.74
CA TYR A 229 -10.47 -15.20 12.93
C TYR A 229 -10.28 -14.69 11.49
N ILE A 230 -11.08 -15.20 10.56
CA ILE A 230 -11.08 -14.79 9.16
C ILE A 230 -12.24 -13.82 8.92
N LYS A 231 -11.96 -12.71 8.23
CA LYS A 231 -12.96 -11.76 7.74
C LYS A 231 -12.84 -11.62 6.23
N LYS A 232 -13.97 -11.69 5.52
CA LYS A 232 -13.99 -11.38 4.08
C LYS A 232 -13.58 -9.91 3.86
N ARG A 233 -12.63 -9.69 2.96
CA ARG A 233 -12.24 -8.34 2.54
C ARG A 233 -13.23 -7.85 1.48
N ASP A 234 -13.55 -6.57 1.51
CA ASP A 234 -14.30 -5.96 0.42
C ASP A 234 -13.48 -6.10 -0.88
N ALA A 235 -14.15 -6.51 -1.96
CA ALA A 235 -13.46 -6.74 -3.21
C ALA A 235 -12.87 -5.41 -3.72
N GLU A 236 -11.56 -5.38 -3.87
CA GLU A 236 -10.88 -4.31 -4.58
C GLU A 236 -10.83 -4.65 -6.06
N ASN A 237 -10.72 -3.64 -6.93
CA ASN A 237 -10.80 -3.83 -8.37
C ASN A 237 -9.85 -4.91 -8.89
N THR A 238 -8.67 -5.08 -8.28
CA THR A 238 -7.60 -5.99 -8.72
C THR A 238 -7.44 -7.24 -7.85
N GLN A 239 -8.05 -7.28 -6.67
CA GLN A 239 -7.81 -8.33 -5.69
C GLN A 239 -9.08 -8.68 -4.94
N THR A 240 -9.25 -9.98 -4.67
CA THR A 240 -10.29 -10.48 -3.78
C THR A 240 -9.65 -11.39 -2.74
N GLY A 241 -10.21 -11.43 -1.53
CA GLY A 241 -9.59 -12.20 -0.48
C GLY A 241 -10.21 -12.03 0.89
N TYR A 242 -9.42 -12.41 1.88
CA TYR A 242 -9.83 -12.51 3.26
C TYR A 242 -8.70 -12.02 4.18
N ASP A 243 -9.03 -11.24 5.18
CA ASP A 243 -8.11 -10.84 6.24
C ASP A 243 -8.13 -11.90 7.35
N ILE A 244 -6.94 -12.25 7.84
CA ILE A 244 -6.75 -13.01 9.07
C ILE A 244 -6.42 -12.01 10.16
N ARG A 245 -7.27 -11.97 11.19
CA ARG A 245 -7.22 -10.98 12.26
C ARG A 245 -7.08 -11.65 13.61
N ARG A 246 -6.45 -10.94 14.54
CA ARG A 246 -6.44 -11.33 15.96
C ARG A 246 -7.77 -10.97 16.59
N THR A 247 -8.11 -11.57 17.74
CA THR A 247 -9.34 -11.28 18.50
C THR A 247 -9.52 -9.80 18.86
N ASP A 248 -8.43 -9.03 19.01
CA ASP A 248 -8.46 -7.57 19.22
C ASP A 248 -8.83 -6.76 17.96
N GLY A 249 -9.05 -7.44 16.83
CA GLY A 249 -9.41 -6.85 15.53
C GLY A 249 -8.23 -6.42 14.67
N SER A 250 -7.00 -6.47 15.20
CA SER A 250 -5.79 -6.13 14.46
C SER A 250 -5.52 -7.12 13.33
N LEU A 251 -4.99 -6.61 12.22
CA LEU A 251 -4.62 -7.43 11.07
C LEU A 251 -3.35 -8.23 11.41
N LEU A 252 -3.40 -9.55 11.19
CA LEU A 252 -2.20 -10.40 11.21
C LEU A 252 -1.61 -10.46 9.79
N CYS A 253 -2.42 -10.93 8.84
CA CYS A 253 -2.07 -11.02 7.42
C CYS A 253 -3.33 -11.11 6.56
N SER A 254 -3.18 -11.07 5.24
CA SER A 254 -4.29 -11.21 4.29
C SER A 254 -4.02 -12.35 3.32
N MET A 255 -5.05 -13.13 3.01
CA MET A 255 -5.07 -14.15 1.98
C MET A 255 -5.72 -13.53 0.73
N LEU A 256 -4.95 -13.31 -0.33
CA LEU A 256 -5.40 -12.55 -1.51
C LEU A 256 -5.22 -13.36 -2.80
N LEU A 257 -6.20 -13.27 -3.69
CA LEU A 257 -6.11 -13.69 -5.09
C LEU A 257 -5.97 -12.45 -5.96
N ASP A 258 -4.86 -12.36 -6.68
CA ASP A 258 -4.67 -11.37 -7.72
C ASP A 258 -5.52 -11.73 -8.94
N LEU A 259 -6.48 -10.87 -9.29
CA LEU A 259 -7.41 -11.12 -10.40
C LEU A 259 -6.79 -10.81 -11.77
N VAL A 260 -5.62 -10.15 -11.81
CA VAL A 260 -4.88 -9.87 -13.05
C VAL A 260 -3.95 -11.03 -13.35
N GLU A 261 -3.10 -11.40 -12.38
CA GLU A 261 -2.07 -12.42 -12.58
C GLU A 261 -2.53 -13.84 -12.21
N GLY A 262 -3.62 -13.99 -11.45
CA GLY A 262 -4.10 -15.27 -10.95
C GLY A 262 -3.28 -15.87 -9.80
N ASN A 263 -2.42 -15.06 -9.18
CA ASN A 263 -1.54 -15.50 -8.10
C ASN A 263 -2.25 -15.46 -6.74
N ILE A 264 -1.99 -16.47 -5.90
CA ILE A 264 -2.48 -16.52 -4.51
C ILE A 264 -1.35 -16.03 -3.61
N THR A 265 -1.71 -15.25 -2.59
CA THR A 265 -0.75 -14.76 -1.58
C THR A 265 -1.31 -14.92 -0.17
N LEU A 266 -0.42 -15.16 0.80
CA LEU A 266 -0.69 -15.14 2.24
C LEU A 266 0.29 -14.16 2.89
N GLY A 267 -0.18 -12.95 3.21
CA GLY A 267 0.68 -11.84 3.58
C GLY A 267 1.65 -11.50 2.44
N ASN A 268 2.94 -11.69 2.66
CA ASN A 268 3.98 -11.46 1.66
C ASN A 268 4.46 -12.75 0.96
N ILE A 269 3.84 -13.89 1.28
CA ILE A 269 4.21 -15.20 0.74
C ILE A 269 3.35 -15.48 -0.48
N LYS A 270 3.97 -15.84 -1.60
CA LYS A 270 3.28 -16.26 -2.81
C LYS A 270 3.06 -17.76 -2.78
N CYS A 271 1.80 -18.18 -2.91
CA CYS A 271 1.41 -19.59 -2.95
C CYS A 271 1.18 -20.00 -4.42
N SER A 272 1.70 -21.15 -4.81
CA SER A 272 1.56 -21.69 -6.16
C SER A 272 0.19 -22.35 -6.38
N SER A 273 -0.50 -22.72 -5.30
CA SER A 273 -1.80 -23.39 -5.35
C SER A 273 -2.63 -23.15 -4.08
N THR A 274 -3.91 -23.54 -4.14
CA THR A 274 -4.81 -23.55 -2.98
C THR A 274 -4.41 -24.56 -1.92
N ASP A 275 -3.71 -25.63 -2.31
CA ASP A 275 -3.32 -26.71 -1.40
C ASP A 275 -2.06 -26.31 -0.60
N GLU A 276 -1.13 -25.60 -1.25
CA GLU A 276 0.02 -24.97 -0.58
C GLU A 276 -0.45 -23.88 0.40
N LEU A 277 -1.41 -23.05 -0.02
CA LEU A 277 -2.05 -22.07 0.86
C LEU A 277 -2.65 -22.72 2.12
N TRP A 278 -3.26 -23.91 1.99
CA TRP A 278 -3.78 -24.66 3.14
C TRP A 278 -2.66 -25.06 4.11
N GLU A 279 -1.57 -25.61 3.60
CA GLU A 279 -0.43 -26.00 4.43
C GLU A 279 0.20 -24.79 5.16
N ASP A 280 0.31 -23.66 4.47
CA ASP A 280 0.84 -22.42 5.06
C ASP A 280 -0.10 -21.84 6.12
N LEU A 281 -1.41 -21.95 5.92
CA LEU A 281 -2.41 -21.53 6.91
C LEU A 281 -2.29 -22.32 8.21
N LEU A 282 -2.02 -23.63 8.14
CA LEU A 282 -1.79 -24.46 9.33
C LEU A 282 -0.46 -24.16 10.05
N LYS A 283 0.43 -23.38 9.42
CA LYS A 283 1.73 -22.98 9.94
C LYS A 283 1.78 -21.49 10.29
N LEU A 284 0.64 -20.80 10.36
CA LEU A 284 0.58 -19.35 10.61
C LEU A 284 1.42 -18.89 11.81
N HIS A 285 1.35 -19.60 12.93
CA HIS A 285 2.13 -19.29 14.14
C HIS A 285 3.66 -19.34 13.95
N THR A 286 4.14 -20.12 12.98
CA THR A 286 5.57 -20.18 12.63
C THR A 286 5.98 -19.09 11.64
N LEU A 287 5.03 -18.65 10.82
CA LEU A 287 5.26 -17.67 9.75
C LEU A 287 5.06 -16.23 10.25
N PHE A 288 4.19 -16.02 11.24
CA PHE A 288 3.81 -14.72 11.76
C PHE A 288 3.79 -14.72 13.28
N ASP A 289 4.19 -13.59 13.86
CA ASP A 289 4.02 -13.36 15.29
C ASP A 289 2.55 -13.08 15.61
N ILE A 290 1.87 -14.11 16.08
CA ILE A 290 0.44 -14.08 16.41
C ILE A 290 0.13 -13.29 17.68
N ARG A 291 1.15 -12.96 18.49
CA ARG A 291 0.96 -12.15 19.70
C ARG A 291 0.36 -10.79 19.35
N THR A 292 -0.57 -10.36 20.19
CA THR A 292 -1.20 -9.04 20.12
C THR A 292 -0.20 -7.94 20.42
N VAL A 293 -0.54 -6.71 20.05
CA VAL A 293 0.29 -5.54 20.40
C VAL A 293 0.41 -5.40 21.93
N SER A 294 -0.66 -5.71 22.66
CA SER A 294 -0.65 -5.65 24.13
C SER A 294 0.30 -6.68 24.74
N GLU A 295 0.22 -7.94 24.30
CA GLU A 295 1.13 -9.00 24.80
C GLU A 295 2.60 -8.64 24.58
N LYS A 296 2.95 -8.08 23.41
CA LYS A 296 4.32 -7.61 23.14
C LYS A 296 4.74 -6.45 24.05
N LYS A 297 3.83 -5.51 24.29
CA LYS A 297 4.06 -4.37 25.20
C LYS A 297 4.26 -4.88 26.63
N THR A 298 3.43 -5.80 27.09
CA THR A 298 3.52 -6.44 28.40
C THR A 298 4.82 -7.21 28.56
N GLU A 299 5.23 -8.00 27.57
CA GLU A 299 6.53 -8.71 27.59
C GLU A 299 7.71 -7.74 27.71
N SER A 300 7.73 -6.70 26.87
CA SER A 300 8.77 -5.66 26.95
C SER A 300 8.79 -4.94 28.30
N LYS A 301 7.61 -4.70 28.90
CA LYS A 301 7.50 -4.10 30.23
C LYS A 301 7.96 -5.04 31.34
N LEU A 302 7.66 -6.33 31.22
CA LEU A 302 8.09 -7.36 32.15
C LEU A 302 9.62 -7.48 32.15
N GLU A 303 10.24 -7.39 30.97
CA GLU A 303 11.70 -7.33 30.83
C GLU A 303 12.29 -6.05 31.46
N GLU A 304 11.70 -4.87 31.22
CA GLU A 304 12.12 -3.60 31.83
C GLU A 304 12.05 -3.68 33.38
N LEU A 305 10.94 -4.19 33.93
CA LEU A 305 10.78 -4.37 35.37
C LEU A 305 11.76 -5.41 35.93
N SER A 306 11.92 -6.55 35.25
CA SER A 306 12.84 -7.61 35.68
C SER A 306 14.29 -7.13 35.69
N ALA A 307 14.66 -6.23 34.77
CA ALA A 307 15.97 -5.59 34.77
C ALA A 307 16.09 -4.56 35.91
N MET A 308 15.06 -3.74 36.12
CA MET A 308 15.02 -2.73 37.19
C MET A 308 15.14 -3.36 38.59
N VAL A 309 14.41 -4.44 38.89
CA VAL A 309 14.47 -5.08 40.22
C VAL A 309 15.83 -5.70 40.52
N LYS A 310 16.60 -6.06 39.47
CA LYS A 310 17.97 -6.58 39.56
C LYS A 310 19.04 -5.48 39.56
N ASP A 311 18.65 -4.22 39.31
CA ASP A 311 19.59 -3.12 39.25
C ASP A 311 20.21 -2.83 40.64
N PRO A 312 21.55 -2.78 40.77
CA PRO A 312 22.20 -2.54 42.06
C PRO A 312 21.86 -1.18 42.69
N ALA A 313 21.62 -0.13 41.90
CA ALA A 313 21.28 1.18 42.44
C ALA A 313 19.83 1.20 42.96
N PHE A 314 18.91 0.56 42.25
CA PHE A 314 17.53 0.41 42.70
C PHE A 314 17.40 -0.46 43.96
N THR A 315 18.11 -1.59 44.01
CA THR A 315 18.12 -2.46 45.20
C THR A 315 18.74 -1.75 46.41
N ALA A 316 19.88 -1.07 46.25
CA ALA A 316 20.47 -0.26 47.31
C ALA A 316 19.52 0.84 47.80
N PHE A 317 18.78 1.50 46.89
CA PHE A 317 17.77 2.49 47.27
C PHE A 317 16.68 1.87 48.16
N LEU A 318 16.12 0.72 47.78
CA LEU A 318 15.11 0.01 48.58
C LEU A 318 15.66 -0.40 49.96
N GLU A 319 16.90 -0.88 50.02
CA GLU A 319 17.54 -1.26 51.28
C GLU A 319 17.71 -0.10 52.26
N THR A 320 17.99 1.13 51.76
CA THR A 320 18.03 2.36 52.59
C THR A 320 16.66 2.70 53.19
N LYS A 321 15.58 2.22 52.57
CA LYS A 321 14.20 2.33 53.06
C LYS A 321 13.75 1.12 53.89
N GLY A 322 14.64 0.15 54.11
CA GLY A 322 14.31 -1.07 54.85
C GLY A 322 13.43 -2.05 54.08
N CYS A 323 13.38 -1.92 52.75
CA CYS A 323 12.55 -2.72 51.86
C CYS A 323 13.40 -3.65 50.97
N ILE A 324 12.83 -4.77 50.55
CA ILE A 324 13.41 -5.73 49.60
C ILE A 324 12.33 -6.05 48.57
N ILE A 325 12.68 -6.16 47.28
CA ILE A 325 11.74 -6.56 46.22
C ILE A 325 12.10 -7.96 45.70
N ALA A 326 11.07 -8.76 45.41
CA ALA A 326 11.24 -10.04 44.74
C ALA A 326 11.91 -9.85 43.37
N GLN A 327 12.88 -10.71 43.05
CA GLN A 327 13.66 -10.64 41.81
C GLN A 327 12.98 -11.36 40.63
N THR A 328 11.99 -12.19 40.95
CA THR A 328 11.18 -12.95 40.01
C THR A 328 9.71 -12.64 40.32
N PRO A 329 8.91 -12.31 39.30
CA PRO A 329 7.50 -12.08 39.50
C PRO A 329 6.76 -13.39 39.78
N GLU A 330 5.70 -13.31 40.56
CA GLU A 330 4.65 -14.33 40.61
C GLU A 330 3.68 -14.06 39.46
N GLU A 331 3.47 -15.05 38.59
CA GLU A 331 2.49 -14.95 37.51
C GLU A 331 1.10 -15.30 38.04
N LYS A 332 0.17 -14.34 37.94
CA LYS A 332 -1.26 -14.51 38.22
C LYS A 332 -2.06 -14.52 36.92
N GLU A 333 -3.37 -14.74 37.01
CA GLU A 333 -4.26 -14.77 35.83
C GLU A 333 -4.19 -13.45 35.05
N GLU A 334 -4.29 -12.32 35.76
CA GLU A 334 -4.40 -10.98 35.15
C GLU A 334 -3.11 -10.15 35.27
N SER A 335 -2.12 -10.59 36.05
CA SER A 335 -0.92 -9.78 36.35
C SER A 335 0.37 -10.57 36.55
N TYR A 336 1.49 -9.85 36.53
CA TYR A 336 2.79 -10.31 37.04
C TYR A 336 3.16 -9.48 38.27
N ASP A 337 3.34 -10.11 39.42
CA ASP A 337 3.47 -9.44 40.72
C ASP A 337 4.88 -9.60 41.31
N PHE A 338 5.53 -8.49 41.61
CA PHE A 338 6.77 -8.44 42.37
C PHE A 338 6.47 -7.99 43.80
N ALA A 339 6.51 -8.92 44.77
CA ALA A 339 6.28 -8.61 46.17
C ALA A 339 7.39 -7.72 46.74
N ILE A 340 7.00 -6.73 47.55
CA ILE A 340 7.90 -5.85 48.29
C ILE A 340 7.73 -6.18 49.77
N THR A 341 8.82 -6.58 50.42
CA THR A 341 8.84 -6.96 51.83
C THR A 341 9.72 -6.03 52.65
N ASP A 342 9.42 -5.93 53.95
CA ASP A 342 10.34 -5.32 54.90
C ASP A 342 11.46 -6.29 55.31
N ARG A 343 12.38 -5.82 56.17
CA ARG A 343 13.47 -6.66 56.73
C ARG A 343 12.97 -7.83 57.60
N GLY A 344 11.73 -7.76 58.10
CA GLY A 344 11.08 -8.83 58.85
C GLY A 344 10.45 -9.90 57.96
N GLY A 345 10.39 -9.67 56.64
CA GLY A 345 9.75 -10.56 55.67
C GLY A 345 8.26 -10.31 55.50
N PHE A 346 7.69 -9.25 56.08
CA PHE A 346 6.29 -8.88 55.91
C PHE A 346 6.09 -8.17 54.57
N VAL A 347 5.09 -8.59 53.81
CA VAL A 347 4.71 -7.92 52.55
C VAL A 347 4.09 -6.56 52.88
N ILE A 348 4.73 -5.50 52.42
CA ILE A 348 4.29 -4.11 52.62
C ILE A 348 3.66 -3.51 51.35
N GLY A 349 3.81 -4.18 50.22
CA GLY A 349 3.21 -3.80 48.96
C GLY A 349 3.63 -4.71 47.81
N THR A 350 3.06 -4.45 46.64
CA THR A 350 3.30 -5.24 45.43
C THR A 350 3.43 -4.33 44.22
N LEU A 351 4.48 -4.54 43.42
CA LEU A 351 4.58 -3.93 42.10
C LEU A 351 3.99 -4.91 41.07
N SER A 352 2.88 -4.55 40.47
CA SER A 352 2.10 -5.43 39.59
C SER A 352 2.06 -4.90 38.17
N LEU A 353 2.31 -5.76 37.18
CA LEU A 353 2.14 -5.48 35.75
C LEU A 353 0.88 -6.18 35.26
N GLU A 354 -0.14 -5.41 34.88
CA GLU A 354 -1.40 -5.92 34.35
C GLU A 354 -1.21 -6.42 32.90
N LYS A 355 -1.58 -7.68 32.63
CA LYS A 355 -1.29 -8.35 31.36
C LYS A 355 -2.00 -7.74 30.16
N ASP A 356 -3.25 -7.32 30.36
CA ASP A 356 -4.13 -6.83 29.31
C ASP A 356 -3.80 -5.41 28.85
N THR A 357 -3.32 -4.56 29.76
CA THR A 357 -3.03 -3.14 29.49
C THR A 357 -1.53 -2.85 29.35
N GLY A 358 -0.69 -3.72 29.92
CA GLY A 358 0.73 -3.51 30.11
C GLY A 358 1.03 -2.34 31.05
N GLU A 359 0.08 -1.95 31.92
CA GLU A 359 0.25 -0.90 32.92
C GLU A 359 0.88 -1.46 34.21
N VAL A 360 1.68 -0.64 34.88
CA VAL A 360 2.36 -1.00 36.12
C VAL A 360 1.73 -0.24 37.28
N TYR A 361 1.30 -0.98 38.30
CA TYR A 361 0.68 -0.47 39.51
C TYR A 361 1.52 -0.80 40.73
N LEU A 362 1.54 0.10 41.69
CA LEU A 362 2.05 -0.14 43.03
C LEU A 362 0.87 -0.26 43.98
N PHE A 363 0.74 -1.41 44.63
CA PHE A 363 -0.25 -1.71 45.65
C PHE A 363 0.38 -1.69 47.04
N ASP A 364 -0.38 -1.30 48.05
CA ASP A 364 0.00 -1.48 49.46
C ASP A 364 -0.31 -2.91 49.94
N SER A 365 -0.11 -3.17 51.24
CA SER A 365 -0.37 -4.47 51.87
C SER A 365 -1.84 -4.90 51.84
N ASP A 366 -2.77 -3.96 51.65
CA ASP A 366 -4.21 -4.21 51.60
C ASP A 366 -4.71 -4.35 50.15
N ASN A 367 -3.80 -4.43 49.18
CA ASN A 367 -4.06 -4.44 47.74
C ASN A 367 -4.81 -3.19 47.25
N VAL A 368 -4.57 -2.04 47.88
CA VAL A 368 -5.08 -0.74 47.40
C VAL A 368 -4.03 -0.11 46.49
N VAL A 369 -4.46 0.39 45.32
CA VAL A 369 -3.57 1.09 44.38
C VAL A 369 -3.05 2.37 45.03
N VAL A 370 -1.74 2.41 45.29
CA VAL A 370 -1.03 3.59 45.80
C VAL A 370 -0.66 4.52 44.65
N SER A 371 -0.19 3.95 43.53
CA SER A 371 0.16 4.73 42.34
C SER A 371 0.17 3.85 41.08
N SER A 372 -0.03 4.48 39.92
CA SER A 372 0.18 3.86 38.61
C SER A 372 1.32 4.56 37.89
N VAL A 373 2.25 3.80 37.31
CA VAL A 373 3.30 4.37 36.45
C VAL A 373 2.70 4.59 35.06
N LYS A 374 1.99 5.71 34.89
CA LYS A 374 1.61 6.19 33.56
C LYS A 374 2.81 6.92 32.96
N LYS A 375 3.48 6.32 31.97
CA LYS A 375 4.38 7.09 31.09
C LYS A 375 3.49 7.93 30.15
N ASN A 376 3.69 9.24 30.17
CA ASN A 376 3.22 10.15 29.10
C ASN A 376 3.83 9.75 27.76
#